data_AF-A0A8T7F1N1-F1
#
_entry.id   AF-A0A8T7F1N1-F1
#
_cell.length_a   1.000
_cell.length_b   1.000
_cell.length_c   1.000
_cell.angle_alpha   90.00
_cell.angle_beta   90.00
_cell.angle_gamma   90.00
#
_symmetry.space_group_name_H-M   'P 1'
#
loop_
_entity.id
_entity.type
_entity.pdbx_description
1 polymer ?
#
loop_
_entity_poly.entity_id
_entity_poly.type
_entity_poly.pdbx_seq_one_letter_code
_entity_poly.pdbx_strand_id
1 'polypeptide(L)'
;MKRPYEITYIVPTGIPDAEQKGLIEKVAHWLTEAGGEIKNTNHWGRRRLAYPIGTNREGYYVLLDVDIEPKAVDEFQRKMNIEANILRYLVIRKDE
;
A
#
# COMPACT_ATOMS: atom_id res chain seq x y z
N MET A 1 16.29 11.37 -9.04
CA MET A 1 16.27 10.19 -9.95
C MET A 1 15.37 9.15 -9.35
N LYS A 2 14.35 8.73 -10.10
CA LYS A 2 13.40 7.70 -9.69
C LYS A 2 14.10 6.36 -9.52
N ARG A 3 13.67 5.59 -8.53
CA ARG A 3 14.14 4.22 -8.28
C ARG A 3 12.93 3.28 -8.20
N PRO A 4 13.09 2.01 -8.58
CA PRO A 4 12.03 1.03 -8.46
C PRO A 4 11.83 0.63 -6.99
N TYR A 5 10.57 0.63 -6.56
CA TYR A 5 10.13 0.16 -5.26
C TYR A 5 8.96 -0.81 -5.41
N GLU A 6 8.93 -1.77 -4.49
CA GLU A 6 7.77 -2.61 -4.24
C GLU A 6 7.10 -2.14 -2.96
N ILE A 7 5.80 -1.86 -3.05
CA ILE A 7 5.00 -1.44 -1.90
C ILE A 7 3.89 -2.47 -1.72
N THR A 8 3.97 -3.22 -0.62
CA THR A 8 2.90 -4.14 -0.22
C THR A 8 2.17 -3.55 0.97
N TYR A 9 0.84 -3.52 0.94
CA TYR A 9 0.04 -3.09 2.07
C TYR A 9 -1.19 -3.98 2.27
N ILE A 10 -1.69 -3.96 3.50
CA ILE A 10 -2.79 -4.80 3.96
C ILE A 10 -3.93 -3.91 4.42
N VAL A 11 -5.10 -4.07 3.80
CA VAL A 11 -6.34 -3.37 4.16
C VAL A 11 -7.21 -4.30 5.03
N PRO A 12 -7.91 -3.79 6.05
CA PRO A 12 -8.91 -4.55 6.79
C PRO A 12 -9.99 -5.11 5.86
N THR A 13 -10.52 -6.30 6.17
CA THR A 13 -11.60 -6.93 5.40
C THR A 13 -12.99 -6.72 5.99
N GLY A 14 -13.06 -6.03 7.14
CA GLY A 14 -14.31 -5.69 7.83
C GLY A 14 -14.97 -4.39 7.35
N ILE A 15 -14.38 -3.70 6.38
CA ILE A 15 -14.93 -2.48 5.79
C ILE A 15 -15.71 -2.80 4.51
N PRO A 16 -16.68 -1.95 4.11
CA PRO A 16 -17.40 -2.11 2.85
C PRO A 16 -16.47 -2.09 1.62
N ASP A 17 -16.79 -2.88 0.60
CA ASP A 17 -16.02 -2.96 -0.66
C ASP A 17 -15.78 -1.60 -1.33
N ALA A 18 -16.76 -0.68 -1.21
CA ALA A 18 -16.64 0.68 -1.75
C ALA A 18 -15.54 1.48 -1.03
N GLU A 19 -15.45 1.38 0.29
CA GLU A 19 -14.40 2.02 1.08
C GLU A 19 -13.04 1.39 0.79
N GLN A 20 -13.00 0.06 0.62
CA GLN A 20 -11.79 -0.65 0.25
C GLN A 20 -11.24 -0.18 -1.10
N LYS A 21 -12.09 -0.05 -2.12
CA LYS A 21 -11.69 0.50 -3.43
C LYS A 21 -11.24 1.95 -3.31
N GLY A 22 -11.97 2.76 -2.55
CA GLY A 22 -11.59 4.15 -2.29
C GLY A 22 -10.21 4.28 -1.63
N LEU A 23 -9.86 3.39 -0.70
CA LEU A 23 -8.53 3.36 -0.08
C LEU A 23 -7.43 2.99 -1.08
N ILE A 24 -7.67 2.00 -1.94
CA ILE A 24 -6.71 1.60 -2.98
C ILE A 24 -6.46 2.77 -3.94
N GLU A 25 -7.51 3.44 -4.40
CA GLU A 25 -7.42 4.61 -5.26
C GLU A 25 -6.71 5.79 -4.57
N LYS A 26 -6.99 6.01 -3.28
CA LYS A 26 -6.34 7.04 -2.46
C LYS A 26 -4.83 6.80 -2.34
N VAL A 27 -4.42 5.56 -2.09
CA VAL A 27 -3.00 5.17 -2.01
C VAL A 27 -2.31 5.37 -3.37
N ALA A 28 -2.97 4.98 -4.47
CA ALA A 28 -2.46 5.23 -5.81
C ALA A 28 -2.33 6.73 -6.11
N HIS A 29 -3.29 7.55 -5.68
CA HIS A 29 -3.26 8.99 -5.84
C HIS A 29 -2.10 9.64 -5.08
N TRP A 30 -1.81 9.20 -3.85
CA TRP A 30 -0.65 9.71 -3.10
C TRP A 30 0.68 9.44 -3.80
N LEU A 31 0.82 8.28 -4.44
CA LEU A 31 2.02 7.94 -5.19
C LEU A 31 2.16 8.80 -6.46
N THR A 32 1.07 9.04 -7.19
CA THR A 32 1.11 9.87 -8.40
C THR A 32 1.29 11.36 -8.07
N GLU A 33 0.66 11.87 -7.01
CA GLU A 33 0.86 13.24 -6.49
C GLU A 33 2.33 13.49 -6.11
N ALA A 34 3.00 12.46 -5.56
CA ALA A 34 4.40 12.52 -5.19
C ALA A 34 5.38 12.33 -6.38
N GLY A 35 4.87 12.32 -7.62
CA GLY A 35 5.66 12.16 -8.84
C GLY A 35 6.09 10.72 -9.14
N GLY A 36 5.51 9.74 -8.44
CA GLY A 36 5.72 8.32 -8.65
C GLY A 36 4.97 7.80 -9.88
N GLU A 37 5.56 6.84 -10.57
CA GLU A 37 4.96 6.16 -11.71
C GLU A 37 4.63 4.71 -11.34
N ILE A 38 3.34 4.38 -11.30
CA ILE A 38 2.87 3.04 -10.96
C ILE A 38 2.99 2.16 -12.21
N LYS A 39 3.88 1.18 -12.17
CA LYS A 39 4.11 0.23 -13.27
C LYS A 39 3.08 -0.89 -13.26
N ASN A 40 2.73 -1.37 -12.07
CA ASN A 40 1.84 -2.51 -11.92
C ASN A 40 1.12 -2.46 -10.57
N THR A 41 -0.13 -2.93 -10.57
CA THR A 41 -0.95 -3.08 -9.38
C THR A 41 -1.47 -4.51 -9.33
N ASN A 42 -1.04 -5.27 -8.33
CA ASN A 42 -1.44 -6.64 -8.14
C ASN A 42 -2.33 -6.79 -6.90
N HIS A 43 -3.56 -7.23 -7.14
CA HIS A 43 -4.54 -7.50 -6.10
C HIS A 43 -4.48 -8.98 -5.71
N TRP A 44 -3.86 -9.26 -4.57
CA TRP A 44 -3.75 -10.64 -4.06
C TRP A 44 -5.03 -11.15 -3.40
N GLY A 45 -5.98 -10.25 -3.13
CA GLY A 45 -7.23 -10.60 -2.49
C GLY A 45 -7.09 -10.80 -0.99
N ARG A 46 -8.11 -11.45 -0.40
CA ARG A 46 -8.20 -11.75 1.02
C ARG A 46 -7.31 -12.93 1.38
N ARG A 47 -6.43 -12.74 2.37
CA ARG A 47 -5.53 -13.77 2.90
C ARG A 47 -5.54 -13.78 4.42
N ARG A 48 -5.37 -14.96 5.01
CA ARG A 48 -5.27 -15.13 6.46
C ARG A 48 -3.92 -14.64 6.96
N LEU A 49 -3.93 -13.82 8.00
CA LEU A 49 -2.72 -13.31 8.64
C LEU A 49 -2.08 -14.43 9.48
N ALA A 50 -0.74 -14.44 9.57
CA ALA A 50 -0.02 -15.39 10.42
C ALA A 50 -0.36 -15.23 11.90
N TYR A 51 -0.66 -14.00 12.32
CA TYR A 51 -1.14 -13.63 13.64
C TYR A 51 -2.13 -12.47 13.51
N PRO A 52 -3.08 -12.31 14.46
CA PRO A 52 -4.04 -11.22 14.40
C PRO A 52 -3.36 -9.86 14.57
N ILE A 53 -3.78 -8.88 13.76
CA ILE A 53 -3.36 -7.48 13.87
C ILE A 53 -4.59 -6.68 14.32
N GLY A 54 -4.55 -6.19 15.57
CA GLY A 54 -5.75 -5.67 16.23
C GLY A 54 -6.80 -6.78 16.37
N THR A 55 -8.02 -6.52 15.86
CA THR A 55 -9.10 -7.51 15.80
C THR A 55 -9.15 -8.31 14.50
N ASN A 56 -8.29 -7.99 13.51
CA ASN A 56 -8.32 -8.59 12.19
C ASN A 56 -7.49 -9.88 12.16
N ARG A 57 -8.11 -10.98 11.70
CA ARG A 57 -7.43 -12.27 11.44
C ARG A 57 -7.09 -12.48 9.97
N GLU A 58 -7.67 -11.66 9.10
CA GLU A 58 -7.54 -11.72 7.65
C GLU A 58 -7.44 -10.29 7.12
N GLY A 59 -6.71 -10.14 6.02
CA GLY A 59 -6.47 -8.85 5.39
C GLY A 59 -6.51 -8.97 3.88
N TYR A 60 -6.84 -7.88 3.21
CA TYR A 60 -6.77 -7.79 1.76
C TYR A 60 -5.41 -7.24 1.35
N TYR A 61 -4.67 -8.01 0.56
CA TYR A 61 -3.31 -7.68 0.17
C TYR A 61 -3.30 -6.98 -1.20
N VAL A 62 -2.56 -5.87 -1.27
CA VAL A 62 -2.26 -5.16 -2.51
C VAL A 62 -0.77 -4.96 -2.60
N LEU A 63 -0.22 -5.26 -3.78
CA LEU A 63 1.17 -5.04 -4.12
C LEU A 63 1.23 -4.05 -5.28
N LEU A 64 2.08 -3.04 -5.13
CA LEU A 64 2.32 -1.99 -6.12
C LEU A 64 3.80 -2.00 -6.51
N ASP A 65 4.04 -2.00 -7.82
CA ASP A 65 5.36 -1.72 -8.39
C ASP A 65 5.38 -0.25 -8.81
N VAL A 66 6.29 0.54 -8.24
CA VAL A 66 6.34 1.98 -8.46
C VAL A 66 7.76 2.47 -8.67
N ASP A 67 7.94 3.37 -9.64
CA ASP A 67 9.17 4.14 -9.80
C ASP A 67 8.97 5.52 -9.18
N ILE A 68 9.66 5.80 -8.07
CA ILE A 68 9.48 7.04 -7.31
C ILE A 68 10.81 7.57 -6.78
N GLU A 69 10.89 8.88 -6.54
CA GLU A 69 12.07 9.50 -5.95
C GLU A 69 12.20 9.11 -4.46
N PRO A 70 13.41 8.82 -3.94
CA PRO A 70 13.58 8.44 -2.54
C PRO A 70 12.98 9.43 -1.52
N LYS A 71 13.07 10.74 -1.80
CA LYS A 71 12.51 11.78 -0.92
C LYS A 71 10.98 11.72 -0.82
N ALA A 72 10.31 11.29 -1.90
CA ALA A 72 8.87 11.15 -1.95
C ALA A 72 8.37 9.89 -1.22
N VAL A 73 9.22 8.88 -1.05
CA VAL A 73 8.90 7.67 -0.29
C VAL A 73 8.67 7.97 1.19
N ASP A 74 9.47 8.85 1.79
CA ASP A 74 9.33 9.21 3.21
C ASP A 74 7.98 9.89 3.49
N GLU A 75 7.56 10.78 2.59
CA GLU A 75 6.25 11.45 2.66
C GLU A 75 5.10 10.44 2.50
N PHE A 76 5.23 9.52 1.54
CA PHE A 76 4.27 8.44 1.34
C PHE A 76 4.15 7.56 2.59
N GLN A 77 5.28 7.14 3.18
CA GLN A 77 5.28 6.35 4.41
C GLN A 77 4.62 7.10 5.57
N ARG A 78 4.82 8.42 5.67
CA ARG A 78 4.11 9.25 6.66
C ARG A 78 2.59 9.19 6.46
N LYS A 79 2.10 9.37 5.24
CA LYS A 79 0.66 9.26 4.92
C LYS A 79 0.12 7.86 5.25
N MET A 80 0.87 6.80 4.94
CA MET A 80 0.50 5.41 5.26
C MET A 80 0.41 5.15 6.76
N ASN A 81 1.29 5.75 7.58
CA ASN A 81 1.22 5.63 9.05
C ASN A 81 0.01 6.35 9.66
N ILE A 82 -0.47 7.43 9.02
CA ILE A 82 -1.61 8.21 9.50
C ILE A 82 -2.94 7.54 9.12
N GLU A 83 -2.97 6.77 8.03
CA GLU A 83 -4.18 6.09 7.58
C GLU A 83 -4.56 4.92 8.50
N ALA A 84 -5.59 5.13 9.30
CA ALA A 84 -6.08 4.13 10.25
C ALA A 84 -6.58 2.84 9.58
N ASN A 85 -6.98 2.92 8.31
CA ASN A 85 -7.50 1.78 7.55
C ASN A 85 -6.42 0.97 6.83
N ILE A 86 -5.17 1.04 7.29
CA ILE A 86 -4.07 0.19 6.84
C ILE A 86 -3.53 -0.59 8.03
N LEU A 87 -3.58 -1.92 7.94
CA LEU A 87 -3.12 -2.80 9.03
C LEU A 87 -1.59 -2.88 9.09
N ARG A 88 -0.96 -2.93 7.91
CA ARG A 88 0.48 -3.00 7.76
C ARG A 88 0.86 -2.61 6.35
N TYR A 89 2.04 -2.05 6.19
CA TYR A 89 2.68 -1.88 4.90
C TYR A 89 4.16 -2.27 4.98
N LEU A 90 4.74 -2.52 3.82
CA LEU A 90 6.14 -2.81 3.63
C LEU A 90 6.57 -2.14 2.32
N VAL A 91 7.62 -1.33 2.41
CA VAL A 91 8.26 -0.69 1.25
C VAL A 91 9.63 -1.31 1.09
N ILE A 92 9.89 -1.90 -0.07
CA ILE A 92 11.17 -2.50 -0.42
C ILE A 92 11.70 -1.75 -1.64
N ARG A 93 12.95 -1.31 -1.60
CA ARG A 93 13.64 -0.84 -2.80
C ARG A 93 14.04 -2.07 -3.61
N LYS A 94 13.66 -2.13 -4.89
CA LYS A 94 14.19 -3.18 -5.78
C LYS A 94 15.63 -2.83 -6.09
N ASP A 95 16.53 -3.78 -5.91
CA ASP A 95 17.96 -3.60 -6.19
C ASP A 95 18.29 -3.80 -7.69
N GLU A 96 17.27 -4.02 -8.53
CA GLU A 96 17.35 -4.12 -9.99
C GLU A 96 16.52 -3.04 -10.69
#